data_AF-A0AAW3BE53-F1
#
_entry.id   AF-A0AAW3BE53-F1
#
_cell.length_a   1.000
_cell.length_b   1.000
_cell.length_c   1.000
_cell.angle_alpha   90.00
_cell.angle_beta   90.00
_cell.angle_gamma   90.00
#
_symmetry.space_group_name_H-M   'P 1'
#
loop_
_entity.id
_entity.type
_entity.pdbx_description
1 polymer ?
#
loop_
_entity_poly.entity_id
_entity_poly.type
_entity_poly.pdbx_seq_one_letter_code
_entity_poly.pdbx_strand_id
1 'polypeptide(L)'
;MSGMDDRVKQFKTAAEAQLTGPALRKEINTLRRFLFRNQEYRFTKAAQQALYMAVIAHYGNAAAHHASGSAATSATPSTVVSSAEAGCSGPSSAARTDLSRGTDVLQPAGDKDGGNTADAADAPILCLLEDALKMPFTVFTSPQKDKLLSLYWTVLGTDDSAGANSGSGNANGTTSAATRTFSLVDIVDTGKNRAQLSLFTDDGEEYPQEVLVSDASALRRLREEFDKGSAISVIVRENETGAVFVSFRVDDE
;
A
#
# COMPACT_ATOMS: atom_id res chain seq x y z
N MET A 1 11.96 7.56 -20.84
CA MET A 1 11.53 6.82 -19.63
C MET A 1 11.44 5.36 -20.02
N SER A 2 12.03 4.45 -19.24
CA SER A 2 11.93 3.01 -19.54
C SER A 2 10.47 2.60 -19.39
N GLY A 3 9.95 1.75 -20.28
CA GLY A 3 8.57 1.26 -20.17
C GLY A 3 8.29 0.57 -18.82
N MET A 4 9.34 0.17 -18.09
CA MET A 4 9.25 -0.36 -16.74
C MET A 4 8.86 0.71 -15.69
N ASP A 5 9.50 1.89 -15.74
CA ASP A 5 9.20 2.99 -14.81
C ASP A 5 7.76 3.48 -15.02
N ASP A 6 7.27 3.46 -16.26
CA ASP A 6 5.89 3.85 -16.57
C ASP A 6 4.86 2.87 -15.98
N ARG A 7 5.14 1.56 -16.01
CA ARG A 7 4.28 0.56 -15.33
C ARG A 7 4.31 0.72 -13.81
N VAL A 8 5.46 1.03 -13.24
CA VAL A 8 5.58 1.30 -11.80
C VAL A 8 4.77 2.54 -11.40
N LYS A 9 4.82 3.61 -12.20
CA LYS A 9 4.00 4.80 -11.97
C LYS A 9 2.50 4.51 -12.07
N GLN A 10 2.09 3.61 -12.97
CA GLN A 10 0.69 3.17 -13.07
C GLN A 10 0.23 2.51 -11.76
N PHE A 11 1.03 1.62 -11.17
CA PHE A 11 0.70 1.02 -9.86
C PHE A 11 0.56 2.07 -8.76
N LYS A 12 1.47 3.05 -8.69
CA LYS A 12 1.37 4.17 -7.75
C LYS A 12 0.07 4.96 -7.93
N THR A 13 -0.26 5.31 -9.18
CA THR A 13 -1.47 6.06 -9.52
C THR A 13 -2.74 5.27 -9.22
N ALA A 14 -2.75 3.97 -9.50
CA ALA A 14 -3.88 3.09 -9.20
C ALA A 14 -4.10 2.93 -7.69
N ALA A 15 -3.02 2.89 -6.91
CA ALA A 15 -3.11 2.87 -5.45
C ALA A 15 -3.64 4.19 -4.87
N GLU A 16 -3.26 5.33 -5.46
CA GLU A 16 -3.79 6.66 -5.12
C GLU A 16 -5.27 6.84 -5.47
N ALA A 17 -5.79 6.07 -6.43
CA ALA A 17 -7.20 6.10 -6.82
C ALA A 17 -8.15 5.45 -5.78
N GLN A 18 -7.63 4.97 -4.65
CA GLN A 18 -8.41 4.38 -3.54
C GLN A 18 -9.40 3.30 -4.02
N LEU A 19 -8.91 2.38 -4.84
CA LEU A 19 -9.72 1.26 -5.34
C LEU A 19 -10.27 0.43 -4.18
N THR A 20 -11.51 -0.05 -4.32
CA THR A 20 -12.21 -0.81 -3.29
C THR A 20 -12.71 -2.17 -3.80
N GLY A 21 -12.98 -3.10 -2.88
CA GLY A 21 -13.64 -4.38 -3.17
C GLY A 21 -12.95 -5.22 -4.26
N PRO A 22 -13.68 -5.67 -5.31
CA PRO A 22 -13.12 -6.56 -6.34
C PRO A 22 -12.06 -5.89 -7.24
N ALA A 23 -12.10 -4.57 -7.39
CA ALA A 23 -11.11 -3.83 -8.18
C ALA A 23 -9.76 -3.79 -7.44
N LEU A 24 -9.78 -3.50 -6.13
CA LEU A 24 -8.61 -3.55 -5.26
C LEU A 24 -7.92 -4.92 -5.31
N ARG A 25 -8.69 -6.01 -5.18
CA ARG A 25 -8.15 -7.38 -5.24
C ARG A 25 -7.45 -7.70 -6.56
N LYS A 26 -8.00 -7.24 -7.68
CA LYS A 26 -7.39 -7.43 -9.01
C LYS A 26 -6.09 -6.65 -9.13
N GLU A 27 -6.07 -5.42 -8.64
CA GLU A 27 -4.87 -4.58 -8.65
C GLU A 27 -3.76 -5.19 -7.78
N ILE A 28 -4.08 -5.59 -6.55
CA ILE A 28 -3.16 -6.29 -5.66
C ILE A 28 -2.59 -7.55 -6.32
N ASN A 29 -3.43 -8.38 -6.96
CA ASN A 29 -2.93 -9.58 -7.65
C ASN A 29 -2.01 -9.25 -8.82
N THR A 30 -2.31 -8.16 -9.54
CA THR A 30 -1.49 -7.68 -10.65
C THR A 30 -0.14 -7.19 -10.16
N LEU A 31 -0.11 -6.41 -9.08
CA LEU A 31 1.11 -5.93 -8.42
C LEU A 31 1.96 -7.10 -7.92
N ARG A 32 1.36 -8.11 -7.26
CA ARG A 32 2.07 -9.32 -6.80
C ARG A 32 2.76 -10.05 -7.96
N ARG A 33 2.02 -10.32 -9.05
CA ARG A 33 2.58 -10.98 -10.25
C ARG A 33 3.69 -10.14 -10.88
N PHE A 34 3.53 -8.82 -10.89
CA PHE A 34 4.53 -7.91 -11.43
C PHE A 34 5.83 -7.96 -10.61
N LEU A 35 5.74 -7.87 -9.29
CA LEU A 35 6.91 -7.96 -8.41
C LEU A 35 7.62 -9.30 -8.59
N PHE A 36 6.87 -10.41 -8.60
CA PHE A 36 7.45 -11.75 -8.75
C PHE A 36 8.16 -11.94 -10.09
N ARG A 37 7.53 -11.53 -11.19
CA ARG A 37 8.11 -11.66 -12.54
C ARG A 37 9.37 -10.81 -12.73
N ASN A 38 9.50 -9.71 -11.97
CA ASN A 38 10.55 -8.73 -12.17
C ASN A 38 11.51 -8.64 -10.97
N GLN A 39 11.57 -9.68 -10.14
CA GLN A 39 12.43 -9.71 -8.95
C GLN A 39 13.93 -9.60 -9.26
N GLU A 40 14.35 -10.07 -10.44
CA GLU A 40 15.76 -9.95 -10.92
C GLU A 40 16.04 -8.61 -11.62
N TYR A 41 15.00 -7.83 -11.92
CA TYR A 41 15.17 -6.55 -12.57
C TYR A 41 15.75 -5.54 -11.57
N ARG A 42 16.78 -4.81 -12.01
CA ARG A 42 17.35 -3.69 -11.26
C ARG A 42 16.53 -2.44 -11.51
N PHE A 43 15.58 -2.20 -10.62
CA PHE A 43 14.78 -0.97 -10.62
C PHE A 43 15.64 0.26 -10.31
N THR A 44 15.25 1.39 -10.89
CA THR A 44 15.78 2.70 -10.50
C THR A 44 15.33 3.03 -9.07
N LYS A 45 16.07 3.89 -8.34
CA LYS A 45 15.65 4.33 -6.99
C LYS A 45 14.23 4.91 -7.00
N ALA A 46 13.90 5.72 -8.00
CA ALA A 46 12.57 6.30 -8.17
C ALA A 46 11.48 5.22 -8.37
N ALA A 47 11.77 4.16 -9.15
CA ALA A 47 10.85 3.06 -9.34
C ALA A 47 10.70 2.17 -8.09
N GLN A 48 11.78 1.91 -7.37
CA GLN A 48 11.72 1.19 -6.08
C GLN A 48 10.82 1.95 -5.10
N GLN A 49 11.02 3.28 -4.99
CA GLN A 49 10.21 4.13 -4.12
C GLN A 49 8.74 4.16 -4.56
N ALA A 50 8.46 4.27 -5.86
CA ALA A 50 7.09 4.27 -6.37
C ALA A 50 6.37 2.92 -6.15
N LEU A 51 7.08 1.80 -6.30
CA LEU A 51 6.55 0.47 -5.96
C LEU A 51 6.25 0.34 -4.47
N TYR A 52 7.17 0.82 -3.63
CA TYR A 52 7.00 0.83 -2.19
C TYR A 52 5.75 1.63 -1.81
N MET A 53 5.60 2.85 -2.34
CA MET A 53 4.42 3.69 -2.10
C MET A 53 3.11 3.04 -2.57
N ALA A 54 3.12 2.31 -3.68
CA ALA A 54 1.94 1.58 -4.15
C ALA A 54 1.50 0.50 -3.14
N VAL A 55 2.46 -0.26 -2.58
CA VAL A 55 2.18 -1.29 -1.57
C VAL A 55 1.61 -0.65 -0.29
N ILE A 56 2.22 0.43 0.19
CA ILE A 56 1.76 1.15 1.40
C ILE A 56 0.36 1.75 1.21
N ALA A 57 0.09 2.36 0.06
CA ALA A 57 -1.22 2.93 -0.23
C ALA A 57 -2.31 1.85 -0.32
N HIS A 58 -2.02 0.68 -0.91
CA HIS A 58 -2.97 -0.44 -0.88
C HIS A 58 -3.24 -0.98 0.53
N TYR A 59 -2.23 -0.94 1.42
CA TYR A 59 -2.41 -1.24 2.84
C TYR A 59 -3.32 -0.20 3.52
N GLY A 60 -3.06 1.10 3.35
CA GLY A 60 -3.90 2.17 3.89
C GLY A 60 -5.34 2.08 3.41
N ASN A 61 -5.55 1.81 2.12
CA ASN A 61 -6.88 1.59 1.55
C ASN A 61 -7.59 0.39 2.19
N ALA A 62 -6.90 -0.73 2.38
CA ALA A 62 -7.47 -1.90 3.06
C ALA A 62 -7.80 -1.59 4.54
N ALA A 63 -6.89 -0.94 5.27
CA ALA A 63 -7.05 -0.56 6.67
C ALA A 63 -8.17 0.47 6.91
N ALA A 64 -8.31 1.46 6.03
CA ALA A 64 -9.35 2.49 6.12
C ALA A 64 -10.77 1.89 5.97
N HIS A 65 -10.91 0.80 5.21
CA HIS A 65 -12.19 0.09 5.10
C HIS A 65 -12.58 -0.69 6.36
N HIS A 66 -11.63 -1.00 7.25
CA HIS A 66 -11.93 -1.56 8.58
C HIS A 66 -12.41 -0.49 9.56
N ALA A 67 -11.78 0.69 9.56
CA ALA A 67 -12.14 1.79 10.45
C ALA A 67 -13.54 2.39 10.15
N SER A 68 -14.01 2.28 8.90
CA SER A 68 -15.37 2.71 8.51
C SER A 68 -16.47 1.70 8.86
N GLY A 69 -16.16 0.60 9.54
CA GLY A 69 -17.08 -0.46 9.94
C GLY A 69 -17.97 -0.17 11.16
N SER A 70 -18.28 1.10 11.46
CA SER A 70 -19.38 1.42 12.38
C SER A 70 -20.69 1.45 11.59
N ALA A 71 -21.61 0.57 11.98
CA ALA A 71 -22.82 0.22 11.28
C ALA A 71 -23.66 1.41 10.75
N ALA A 72 -23.98 1.37 9.45
CA ALA A 72 -25.23 1.89 8.93
C ALA A 72 -25.95 0.76 8.18
N THR A 73 -26.65 -0.07 8.94
CA THR A 73 -27.81 -0.81 8.43
C THR A 73 -28.83 0.21 7.93
N SER A 74 -28.97 0.33 6.61
CA SER A 74 -30.17 0.91 6.04
C SER A 74 -30.41 0.42 4.61
N ALA A 75 -31.41 -0.46 4.55
CA ALA A 75 -32.42 -0.56 3.50
C ALA A 75 -31.98 -0.96 2.08
N THR A 76 -32.24 -2.24 1.80
CA THR A 76 -32.78 -2.70 0.52
C THR A 76 -33.84 -1.73 -0.03
N PRO A 77 -33.92 -1.63 -1.36
CA PRO A 77 -35.22 -1.89 -1.96
C PRO A 77 -35.14 -2.95 -3.05
N SER A 78 -35.81 -4.07 -2.79
CA SER A 78 -36.36 -4.92 -3.85
C SER A 78 -37.27 -4.07 -4.73
N THR A 79 -37.05 -4.08 -6.04
CA THR A 79 -38.08 -3.71 -7.01
C THR A 79 -38.41 -4.94 -7.84
N VAL A 80 -39.55 -5.52 -7.49
CA VAL A 80 -40.33 -6.42 -8.33
C VAL A 80 -40.97 -5.58 -9.42
N VAL A 81 -40.77 -5.91 -10.70
CA VAL A 81 -41.80 -5.73 -11.73
C VAL A 81 -41.74 -6.93 -12.67
N SER A 82 -42.92 -7.46 -12.93
CA SER A 82 -43.22 -8.72 -13.58
C SER A 82 -43.61 -8.54 -15.05
N SER A 83 -43.50 -9.64 -15.81
CA SER A 83 -44.37 -10.06 -16.92
C SER A 83 -44.17 -9.47 -18.33
N ALA A 84 -43.95 -10.36 -19.33
CA ALA A 84 -44.98 -10.74 -20.32
C ALA A 84 -44.44 -11.72 -21.40
N GLU A 85 -45.12 -12.89 -21.48
CA GLU A 85 -45.61 -13.59 -22.70
C GLU A 85 -44.58 -14.09 -23.77
N ALA A 86 -44.72 -15.22 -24.47
CA ALA A 86 -45.75 -16.25 -24.67
C ALA A 86 -45.08 -17.49 -25.32
N GLY A 87 -45.76 -18.64 -25.35
CA GLY A 87 -45.52 -19.65 -26.41
C GLY A 87 -45.59 -21.11 -25.98
N CYS A 88 -46.79 -21.69 -26.06
CA CYS A 88 -47.07 -23.12 -25.94
C CYS A 88 -46.50 -23.94 -27.11
N SER A 89 -46.07 -25.17 -26.82
CA SER A 89 -46.46 -26.46 -27.48
C SER A 89 -45.28 -27.45 -27.58
N GLY A 90 -45.42 -28.62 -26.95
CA GLY A 90 -44.61 -29.81 -27.25
C GLY A 90 -45.11 -30.53 -28.51
N PRO A 91 -44.89 -31.86 -28.69
CA PRO A 91 -44.09 -32.81 -27.91
C PRO A 91 -43.16 -33.69 -28.79
N SER A 92 -42.38 -34.59 -28.19
CA SER A 92 -42.46 -36.06 -28.43
C SER A 92 -41.14 -36.83 -28.24
N SER A 93 -41.26 -37.91 -27.47
CA SER A 93 -40.54 -39.20 -27.50
C SER A 93 -39.06 -39.23 -27.07
N ALA A 94 -38.79 -39.77 -25.87
CA ALA A 94 -38.45 -41.19 -25.60
C ALA A 94 -36.95 -41.46 -25.87
N ALA A 95 -36.16 -41.91 -24.90
CA ALA A 95 -36.32 -43.20 -24.26
C ALA A 95 -35.80 -43.24 -22.82
N ARG A 96 -36.46 -44.07 -22.02
CA ARG A 96 -36.01 -44.60 -20.72
C ARG A 96 -35.32 -45.95 -20.96
N THR A 97 -34.27 -46.22 -20.20
CA THR A 97 -33.95 -47.52 -19.55
C THR A 97 -32.73 -47.26 -18.64
N ASP A 98 -32.88 -47.30 -17.31
CA ASP A 98 -32.85 -48.47 -16.41
C ASP A 98 -31.40 -48.69 -15.87
N LEU A 99 -31.08 -48.21 -14.66
CA LEU A 99 -31.13 -48.88 -13.34
C LEU A 99 -30.03 -49.93 -13.10
N SER A 100 -29.12 -49.64 -12.16
CA SER A 100 -28.51 -50.56 -11.16
C SER A 100 -27.32 -49.85 -10.48
N ARG A 101 -27.35 -49.50 -9.18
CA ARG A 101 -27.31 -50.28 -7.92
C ARG A 101 -25.87 -50.58 -7.45
N GLY A 102 -25.55 -50.11 -6.24
CA GLY A 102 -24.37 -50.50 -5.43
C GLY A 102 -23.91 -49.36 -4.52
N THR A 103 -24.60 -49.05 -3.43
CA THR A 103 -24.22 -49.39 -2.02
C THR A 103 -22.75 -49.20 -1.65
N ASP A 104 -22.57 -48.26 -0.71
CA ASP A 104 -21.85 -48.40 0.55
C ASP A 104 -20.61 -47.49 0.76
N VAL A 105 -20.67 -46.83 1.92
CA VAL A 105 -19.56 -46.58 2.86
C VAL A 105 -18.91 -45.18 2.92
N LEU A 106 -19.14 -44.59 4.11
CA LEU A 106 -18.31 -43.69 4.91
C LEU A 106 -18.04 -42.26 4.41
N GLN A 107 -18.85 -41.33 4.93
CA GLN A 107 -18.33 -40.10 5.51
C GLN A 107 -17.24 -40.43 6.55
N PRO A 108 -16.21 -39.59 6.66
CA PRO A 108 -15.90 -39.09 7.98
C PRO A 108 -15.92 -37.56 8.01
N ALA A 109 -16.49 -37.09 9.12
CA ALA A 109 -16.51 -35.73 9.57
C ALA A 109 -15.12 -35.08 9.47
N GLY A 110 -15.07 -33.96 8.76
CA GLY A 110 -14.00 -32.98 8.87
C GLY A 110 -14.51 -31.81 9.68
N ASP A 111 -14.72 -32.02 10.99
CA ASP A 111 -14.75 -30.93 11.95
C ASP A 111 -13.34 -30.32 12.00
N LYS A 112 -13.14 -29.27 11.23
CA LYS A 112 -12.14 -28.24 11.53
C LYS A 112 -12.89 -26.97 11.86
N ASP A 113 -13.47 -26.98 13.05
CA ASP A 113 -13.67 -25.76 13.81
C ASP A 113 -12.29 -25.34 14.35
N GLY A 114 -11.85 -24.15 13.93
CA GLY A 114 -10.51 -23.64 14.16
C GLY A 114 -10.43 -22.25 13.57
N GLY A 115 -10.90 -21.28 14.36
CA GLY A 115 -11.20 -19.91 13.97
C GLY A 115 -10.09 -19.18 13.22
N ASN A 116 -10.51 -18.46 12.18
CA ASN A 116 -10.48 -17.01 12.18
C ASN A 116 -11.28 -16.51 10.98
N THR A 117 -12.52 -16.07 11.25
CA THR A 117 -13.25 -15.15 10.37
C THR A 117 -12.62 -13.76 10.49
N ALA A 118 -11.33 -13.66 10.20
CA ALA A 118 -10.61 -12.41 10.00
C ALA A 118 -10.53 -12.18 8.49
N ASP A 119 -11.64 -11.62 8.01
CA ASP A 119 -11.85 -10.82 6.81
C ASP A 119 -11.26 -11.27 5.45
N ALA A 120 -12.15 -11.60 4.51
CA ALA A 120 -11.79 -11.88 3.12
C ALA A 120 -11.15 -10.67 2.38
N ALA A 121 -11.18 -9.47 2.97
CA ALA A 121 -10.47 -8.29 2.46
C ALA A 121 -9.00 -8.20 2.95
N ASP A 122 -8.63 -8.86 4.06
CA ASP A 122 -7.26 -8.81 4.62
C ASP A 122 -6.32 -9.87 4.05
N ALA A 123 -6.86 -11.03 3.70
CA ALA A 123 -6.11 -12.08 3.02
C ALA A 123 -5.29 -11.57 1.81
N PRO A 124 -5.82 -10.76 0.87
CA PRO A 124 -5.03 -10.27 -0.26
C PRO A 124 -3.94 -9.28 0.13
N ILE A 125 -4.14 -8.43 1.14
CA ILE A 125 -3.12 -7.45 1.56
C ILE A 125 -2.00 -8.12 2.36
N LEU A 126 -2.33 -9.08 3.23
CA LEU A 126 -1.36 -9.91 3.93
C LEU A 126 -0.44 -10.65 2.96
N CYS A 127 -1.02 -11.28 1.92
CA CYS A 127 -0.22 -11.96 0.91
C CYS A 127 0.63 -10.99 0.07
N LEU A 128 0.19 -9.74 -0.14
CA LEU A 128 1.00 -8.72 -0.82
C LEU A 128 2.19 -8.32 0.05
N LEU A 129 1.98 -8.08 1.34
CA LEU A 129 3.05 -7.75 2.29
C LEU A 129 4.05 -8.91 2.40
N GLU A 130 3.58 -10.15 2.50
CA GLU A 130 4.44 -11.34 2.53
C GLU A 130 5.28 -11.47 1.25
N ASP A 131 4.67 -11.32 0.08
CA ASP A 131 5.40 -11.38 -1.19
C ASP A 131 6.39 -10.22 -1.33
N ALA A 132 6.03 -9.01 -0.89
CA ALA A 132 6.92 -7.86 -0.90
C ALA A 132 8.13 -8.06 0.02
N LEU A 133 7.95 -8.66 1.21
CA LEU A 133 9.03 -9.00 2.13
C LEU A 133 9.99 -10.05 1.55
N LYS A 134 9.47 -10.99 0.75
CA LYS A 134 10.27 -12.00 0.04
C LYS A 134 11.08 -11.44 -1.13
N MET A 135 10.77 -10.23 -1.62
CA MET A 135 11.50 -9.64 -2.74
C MET A 135 12.97 -9.38 -2.37
N PRO A 136 13.91 -9.51 -3.31
CA PRO A 136 15.31 -9.19 -3.05
C PRO A 136 15.52 -7.70 -2.75
N PHE A 137 16.67 -7.36 -2.11
CA PHE A 137 17.01 -5.98 -1.77
C PHE A 137 17.23 -5.06 -2.98
N THR A 138 17.25 -5.63 -4.19
CA THR A 138 17.25 -4.92 -5.47
C THR A 138 15.90 -4.31 -5.82
N VAL A 139 14.81 -4.75 -5.16
CA VAL A 139 13.45 -4.24 -5.37
C VAL A 139 13.02 -3.36 -4.20
N PHE A 140 13.27 -3.79 -2.96
CA PHE A 140 12.99 -3.00 -1.77
C PHE A 140 14.22 -2.91 -0.86
N THR A 141 14.57 -1.71 -0.43
CA THR A 141 15.70 -1.47 0.47
C THR A 141 15.42 -2.00 1.88
N SER A 142 16.46 -2.14 2.72
CA SER A 142 16.29 -2.59 4.10
C SER A 142 15.30 -1.73 4.89
N PRO A 143 15.39 -0.38 4.87
CA PRO A 143 14.41 0.47 5.57
C PRO A 143 12.96 0.27 5.07
N GLN A 144 12.77 0.07 3.77
CA GLN A 144 11.45 -0.19 3.19
C GLN A 144 10.88 -1.51 3.70
N LYS A 145 11.72 -2.55 3.78
CA LYS A 145 11.32 -3.87 4.27
C LYS A 145 11.02 -3.88 5.77
N ASP A 146 11.77 -3.15 6.58
CA ASP A 146 11.50 -3.03 8.01
C ASP A 146 10.12 -2.43 8.26
N LYS A 147 9.73 -1.41 7.47
CA LYS A 147 8.38 -0.85 7.49
C LYS A 147 7.32 -1.85 7.04
N LEU A 148 7.54 -2.56 5.93
CA LEU A 148 6.60 -3.60 5.46
C LEU A 148 6.41 -4.70 6.51
N LEU A 149 7.49 -5.06 7.23
CA LEU A 149 7.47 -6.07 8.27
C LEU A 149 6.66 -5.58 9.49
N SER A 150 6.86 -4.32 9.89
CA SER A 150 6.04 -3.69 10.92
C SER A 150 4.54 -3.75 10.57
N LEU A 151 4.17 -3.39 9.33
CA LEU A 151 2.78 -3.45 8.88
C LEU A 151 2.22 -4.87 8.87
N TYR A 152 3.04 -5.84 8.46
CA TYR A 152 2.66 -7.26 8.47
C TYR A 152 2.28 -7.72 9.88
N TRP A 153 3.07 -7.38 10.90
CA TRP A 153 2.75 -7.70 12.30
C TRP A 153 1.49 -7.00 12.80
N THR A 154 1.30 -5.73 12.43
CA THR A 154 0.07 -4.98 12.77
C THR A 154 -1.19 -5.65 12.22
N VAL A 155 -1.17 -6.15 10.97
CA VAL A 155 -2.33 -6.87 10.41
C VAL A 155 -2.53 -8.24 11.05
N LEU A 156 -1.43 -8.91 11.43
CA LEU A 156 -1.50 -10.22 12.05
C LEU A 156 -2.05 -10.18 13.49
N GLY A 157 -2.17 -8.99 14.09
CA GLY A 157 -2.69 -8.80 15.44
C GLY A 157 -1.71 -9.22 16.54
N THR A 158 -0.42 -9.36 16.21
CA THR A 158 0.64 -9.70 17.16
C THR A 158 1.28 -8.44 17.74
N ASP A 159 0.48 -7.59 18.37
CA ASP A 159 0.99 -6.57 19.28
C ASP A 159 0.94 -7.11 20.71
N ASP A 160 1.87 -8.00 21.05
CA ASP A 160 2.20 -8.23 22.46
C ASP A 160 3.69 -8.53 22.70
N SER A 161 4.22 -7.79 23.66
CA SER A 161 5.63 -7.60 24.03
C SER A 161 6.42 -8.88 24.32
N ALA A 162 7.59 -9.04 23.69
CA ALA A 162 8.80 -9.62 24.31
C ALA A 162 10.06 -9.26 23.49
N GLY A 163 10.87 -8.33 24.00
CA GLY A 163 12.04 -7.80 23.29
C GLY A 163 13.28 -8.70 23.31
N ALA A 164 14.19 -8.45 22.37
CA ALA A 164 15.64 -8.33 22.60
C ALA A 164 16.38 -7.82 21.34
N ASN A 165 16.78 -6.55 21.39
CA ASN A 165 17.95 -5.89 20.79
C ASN A 165 18.37 -6.12 19.33
N SER A 166 18.17 -5.08 18.50
CA SER A 166 19.24 -4.19 17.95
C SER A 166 18.63 -3.38 16.79
N GLY A 167 18.62 -2.05 16.71
CA GLY A 167 19.06 -0.98 17.59
C GLY A 167 18.39 0.34 17.15
N SER A 168 18.22 1.24 18.11
CA SER A 168 18.03 2.70 18.04
C SER A 168 17.19 3.32 16.91
N GLY A 169 16.06 3.93 17.27
CA GLY A 169 15.40 4.93 16.42
C GLY A 169 13.92 5.17 16.73
N ASN A 170 13.60 5.68 17.93
CA ASN A 170 12.34 6.31 18.35
C ASN A 170 11.06 5.97 17.54
N ALA A 171 10.33 4.95 18.02
CA ALA A 171 8.95 4.71 17.66
C ALA A 171 8.02 5.59 18.50
N ASN A 172 7.49 6.66 17.91
CA ASN A 172 6.23 7.23 18.38
C ASN A 172 5.12 6.68 17.48
N GLY A 173 4.56 5.54 17.90
CA GLY A 173 3.38 4.93 17.32
C GLY A 173 2.15 5.75 17.67
N THR A 174 1.77 6.64 16.77
CA THR A 174 0.42 7.19 16.66
C THR A 174 0.23 7.52 15.19
N THR A 175 -0.74 6.87 14.56
CA THR A 175 -1.26 7.19 13.22
C THR A 175 -1.87 8.59 13.24
N SER A 176 -1.00 9.58 13.18
CA SER A 176 -1.30 10.99 13.00
C SER A 176 -0.15 11.52 12.17
N ALA A 177 -0.46 12.15 11.03
CA ALA A 177 0.50 12.56 10.01
C ALA A 177 1.85 12.99 10.60
N ALA A 178 2.80 12.04 10.63
CA ALA A 178 3.97 12.14 11.48
C ALA A 178 4.89 13.17 10.84
N THR A 179 5.10 14.25 11.57
CA THR A 179 5.96 15.33 11.13
C THR A 179 7.37 14.98 11.58
N ARG A 180 8.28 14.75 10.63
CA ARG A 180 9.69 14.48 10.84
C ARG A 180 10.53 15.67 10.40
N THR A 181 11.69 15.80 11.01
CA THR A 181 12.69 16.80 10.66
C THR A 181 13.86 16.10 9.98
N PHE A 182 14.41 16.72 8.94
CA PHE A 182 15.55 16.22 8.18
C PHE A 182 16.50 17.37 7.85
N SER A 183 17.78 17.06 7.72
CA SER A 183 18.80 18.04 7.33
C SER A 183 18.77 18.28 5.83
N LEU A 184 18.74 19.54 5.40
CA LEU A 184 18.80 19.90 3.99
C LEU A 184 20.24 19.81 3.47
N VAL A 185 20.45 19.09 2.37
CA VAL A 185 21.76 18.95 1.72
C VAL A 185 21.81 19.66 0.37
N ASP A 186 20.73 19.55 -0.43
CA ASP A 186 20.70 20.16 -1.76
C ASP A 186 19.27 20.53 -2.18
N ILE A 187 19.17 21.50 -3.09
CA ILE A 187 17.93 21.99 -3.67
C ILE A 187 18.01 21.80 -5.19
N VAL A 188 17.32 20.78 -5.70
CA VAL A 188 17.29 20.47 -7.14
C VAL A 188 16.11 21.16 -7.82
N ASP A 189 16.41 22.05 -8.75
CA ASP A 189 15.40 22.75 -9.55
C ASP A 189 14.67 21.83 -10.53
N THR A 190 13.34 21.71 -10.39
CA THR A 190 12.50 20.85 -11.25
C THR A 190 11.52 21.65 -12.11
N GLY A 191 11.40 22.98 -11.92
CA GLY A 191 10.56 23.85 -12.75
C GLY A 191 10.56 25.32 -12.30
N LYS A 192 9.74 26.16 -12.96
CA LYS A 192 9.77 27.64 -12.78
C LYS A 192 9.55 28.14 -11.35
N ASN A 193 8.97 27.34 -10.45
CA ASN A 193 8.81 27.64 -9.02
C ASN A 193 8.69 26.33 -8.20
N ARG A 194 9.37 25.27 -8.64
CA ARG A 194 9.31 23.97 -7.96
C ARG A 194 10.72 23.43 -7.81
N ALA A 195 11.04 22.99 -6.61
CA ALA A 195 12.30 22.34 -6.32
C ALA A 195 12.04 21.03 -5.57
N GLN A 196 12.89 20.06 -5.84
CA GLN A 196 13.00 18.83 -5.07
C GLN A 196 14.12 19.03 -4.04
N LEU A 197 13.86 18.63 -2.80
CA LEU A 197 14.86 18.71 -1.73
C LEU A 197 15.58 17.37 -1.61
N SER A 198 16.91 17.43 -1.53
CA SER A 198 17.73 16.32 -1.04
C SER A 198 17.86 16.49 0.47
N LEU A 199 17.34 15.51 1.21
CA LEU A 199 17.24 15.53 2.65
C LEU A 199 18.04 14.37 3.24
N PHE A 200 18.59 14.57 4.43
CA PHE A 200 19.33 13.55 5.17
C PHE A 200 18.73 13.34 6.55
N THR A 201 18.78 12.11 7.04
CA THR A 201 18.44 11.78 8.43
C THR A 201 19.56 12.23 9.36
N ASP A 202 19.24 12.33 10.65
CA ASP A 202 20.23 12.62 11.70
C ASP A 202 21.34 11.56 11.76
N ASP A 203 21.05 10.35 11.28
CA ASP A 203 22.00 9.24 11.16
C ASP A 203 22.98 9.40 9.97
N GLY A 204 22.81 10.45 9.16
CA GLY A 204 23.63 10.73 7.99
C GLY A 204 23.26 9.91 6.75
N GLU A 205 22.06 9.29 6.74
CA GLU A 205 21.54 8.59 5.57
C GLU A 205 20.71 9.51 4.68
N GLU A 206 20.81 9.33 3.36
CA GLU A 206 19.98 10.06 2.39
C GLU A 206 18.50 9.64 2.53
N TYR A 207 17.61 10.61 2.72
CA TYR A 207 16.17 10.36 2.76
C TYR A 207 15.68 9.97 1.36
N PRO A 208 15.14 8.75 1.19
CA PRO A 208 14.91 8.17 -0.14
C PRO A 208 13.66 8.74 -0.84
N GLN A 209 12.85 9.52 -0.14
CA GLN A 209 11.57 9.98 -0.65
C GLN A 209 11.64 11.41 -1.19
N GLU A 210 11.06 11.60 -2.37
CA GLU A 210 11.09 12.90 -3.05
C GLU A 210 10.18 13.91 -2.33
N VAL A 211 10.80 14.95 -1.77
CA VAL A 211 10.08 16.06 -1.14
C VAL A 211 10.07 17.25 -2.09
N LEU A 212 8.88 17.61 -2.59
CA LEU A 212 8.69 18.71 -3.54
C LEU A 212 8.19 19.96 -2.81
N VAL A 213 8.89 21.07 -3.01
CA VAL A 213 8.46 22.40 -2.57
C VAL A 213 7.85 23.12 -3.77
N SER A 214 6.59 23.53 -3.63
CA SER A 214 5.87 24.30 -4.66
C SER A 214 5.50 25.71 -4.20
N ASP A 215 5.78 26.07 -2.95
CA ASP A 215 5.62 27.42 -2.43
C ASP A 215 6.84 28.27 -2.81
N ALA A 216 6.63 29.24 -3.69
CA ALA A 216 7.67 30.14 -4.16
C ALA A 216 8.28 31.01 -3.05
N SER A 217 7.51 31.37 -2.02
CA SER A 217 8.01 32.19 -0.91
C SER A 217 8.89 31.38 0.02
N ALA A 218 8.43 30.18 0.39
CA ALA A 218 9.22 29.24 1.19
C ALA A 218 10.51 28.85 0.45
N LEU A 219 10.42 28.52 -0.84
CA LEU A 219 11.57 28.15 -1.66
C LEU A 219 12.59 29.28 -1.79
N ARG A 220 12.14 30.54 -1.95
CA ARG A 220 13.03 31.69 -1.99
C ARG A 220 13.79 31.87 -0.68
N ARG A 221 13.11 31.78 0.47
CA ARG A 221 13.78 31.88 1.78
C ARG A 221 14.72 30.70 2.02
N LEU A 222 14.30 29.49 1.65
CA LEU A 222 15.12 28.30 1.77
C LEU A 222 16.44 28.46 1.00
N ARG A 223 16.38 28.98 -0.23
CA ARG A 223 17.59 29.30 -1.02
C ARG A 223 18.44 30.37 -0.37
N GLU A 224 17.82 31.46 0.08
CA GLU A 224 18.56 32.55 0.70
C GLU A 224 19.35 32.07 1.92
N GLU A 225 18.76 31.23 2.76
CA GLU A 225 19.44 30.64 3.92
C GLU A 225 20.46 29.58 3.52
N PHE A 226 20.19 28.80 2.48
CA PHE A 226 21.12 27.80 1.97
C PHE A 226 22.36 28.46 1.35
N ASP A 227 22.18 29.53 0.58
CA ASP A 227 23.26 30.31 -0.03
C ASP A 227 24.10 31.07 1.02
N LYS A 228 23.51 31.40 2.18
CA LYS A 228 24.24 31.93 3.35
C LYS A 228 25.12 30.86 4.02
N GLY A 229 24.88 29.58 3.74
CA GLY A 229 25.55 28.46 4.39
C GLY A 229 24.97 28.13 5.76
N SER A 230 23.75 28.58 6.08
CA SER A 230 23.09 28.26 7.34
C SER A 230 22.72 26.77 7.40
N ALA A 231 22.80 26.16 8.58
CA ALA A 231 22.26 24.82 8.78
C ALA A 231 20.72 24.87 8.73
N ILE A 232 20.10 24.03 7.88
CA ILE A 232 18.66 24.07 7.65
C ILE A 232 18.04 22.72 7.95
N SER A 233 17.13 22.73 8.91
CA SER A 233 16.24 21.64 9.25
C SER A 233 14.91 21.76 8.53
N VAL A 234 14.60 20.81 7.65
CA VAL A 234 13.35 20.74 6.90
C VAL A 234 12.37 19.84 7.61
N ILE A 235 11.18 20.37 7.82
CA ILE A 235 10.06 19.68 8.46
C ILE A 235 9.15 19.13 7.38
N VAL A 236 9.02 17.81 7.38
CA VAL A 236 8.29 17.04 6.38
C VAL A 236 7.20 16.24 7.08
N ARG A 237 6.01 16.24 6.51
CA ARG A 237 4.91 15.40 6.95
C ARG A 237 4.84 14.17 6.06
N GLU A 238 5.06 13.01 6.68
CA GLU A 238 4.87 11.73 6.01
C GLU A 238 3.38 11.37 6.07
N ASN A 239 2.78 11.20 4.90
CA ASN A 239 1.42 10.67 4.73
C ASN A 239 1.50 9.34 3.98
N GLU A 240 0.39 8.60 3.97
CA GLU A 240 0.26 7.31 3.27
C GLU A 240 0.62 7.38 1.78
N THR A 241 0.48 8.56 1.17
CA THR A 241 0.75 8.83 -0.26
C THR A 241 2.13 9.43 -0.52
N GLY A 242 2.83 9.85 0.52
CA GLY A 242 4.23 10.26 0.46
C GLY A 242 4.58 11.42 1.40
N ALA A 243 5.75 12.00 1.15
CA ALA A 243 6.35 13.02 1.99
C ALA A 243 6.01 14.43 1.47
N VAL A 244 5.46 15.28 2.32
CA VAL A 244 5.04 16.65 1.97
C VAL A 244 5.84 17.65 2.79
N PHE A 245 6.44 18.63 2.13
CA PHE A 245 7.09 19.75 2.78
C PHE A 245 6.07 20.56 3.61
N VAL A 246 6.36 20.78 4.89
CA VAL A 246 5.52 21.58 5.79
C VAL A 246 6.14 22.95 6.03
N SER A 247 7.39 22.97 6.48
CA SER A 247 8.13 24.18 6.84
C SER A 247 9.61 23.87 6.95
N PHE A 248 10.45 24.87 7.14
CA PHE A 248 11.85 24.69 7.52
C PHE A 248 12.19 25.60 8.70
N ARG A 249 13.27 25.26 9.38
CA ARG A 249 13.89 26.05 10.45
C ARG A 249 15.36 26.21 10.09
N VAL A 250 15.90 27.37 10.41
CA VAL A 250 17.33 27.60 10.39
C VAL A 250 17.82 27.24 11.78
N ASP A 251 18.77 26.32 11.86
CA ASP A 251 19.43 26.01 13.10
C ASP A 251 20.54 27.05 13.31
N ASP A 252 20.41 27.82 14.38
CA ASP A 252 21.51 28.65 14.88
C ASP A 252 22.54 27.70 15.49
N GLU A 253 23.74 27.67 14.91
CA GLU A 253 24.91 26.95 15.45
C GLU A 253 25.47 27.65 16.70
#